data_AF-A0ABD0NQL6-F1
#
_entry.id   AF-A0ABD0NQL6-F1
#
_cell.length_a   1.000
_cell.length_b   1.000
_cell.length_c   1.000
_cell.angle_alpha   90.00
_cell.angle_beta   90.00
_cell.angle_gamma   90.00
#
_symmetry.space_group_name_H-M   'P 1'
#
loop_
_entity.id
_entity.type
_entity.pdbx_description
1 polymer ?
#
loop_
_entity_poly.entity_id
_entity_poly.type
_entity_poly.pdbx_seq_one_letter_code
_entity_poly.pdbx_strand_id
1 'polypeptide(L)'
;YEELLEVVTRAVEKLKIDWPAEKQAEPQRSKLDERFLRNRPPPSHRSLPFFPDLHTEVSRSWGKPFSARLFVPASDYYGNVAGTSECGYRAIPRVEQTLASYLSPEAASSLKAPALPSKPLRTTSVLVGKEYSAVGQAGACLHTMAVLQAYQADLLKELDESDEISRDDISEPRRAADLSLRATKETARAIGQSMAALVAAERHLWLTLSDMKEKDRVFLLDAPLAPSGLFGDAVNSVVDRYQEARKQAAAFQRFLPRRVLTL
;
A
#
# COMPACT_ATOMS: atom_id res chain seq x y z
N TYR A 1 -3.81 17.26 -20.58
CA TYR A 1 -3.09 17.83 -19.42
C TYR A 1 -3.65 19.20 -19.06
N GLU A 2 -3.82 20.11 -20.02
CA GLU A 2 -4.40 21.45 -19.79
C GLU A 2 -5.83 21.40 -19.24
N GLU A 3 -6.73 20.63 -19.86
CA GLU A 3 -8.12 20.45 -19.39
C GLU A 3 -8.19 19.92 -17.94
N LEU A 4 -7.40 18.89 -17.63
CA LEU A 4 -7.27 18.36 -16.27
C LEU A 4 -6.82 19.45 -15.30
N LEU A 5 -5.81 20.24 -15.66
CA LEU A 5 -5.27 21.30 -14.80
C LEU A 5 -6.31 22.41 -14.58
N GLU A 6 -7.06 22.78 -15.61
CA GLU A 6 -8.14 23.76 -15.54
C GLU A 6 -9.25 23.31 -14.58
N VAL A 7 -9.76 22.08 -14.76
CA VAL A 7 -10.81 21.52 -13.91
C VAL A 7 -10.33 21.34 -12.47
N VAL A 8 -9.10 20.86 -12.27
CA VAL A 8 -8.49 20.70 -10.94
C VAL A 8 -8.29 22.06 -10.26
N THR A 9 -7.89 23.10 -10.99
CA THR A 9 -7.77 24.46 -10.43
C THR A 9 -9.10 24.95 -9.86
N ARG A 10 -10.19 24.81 -10.63
CA ARG A 10 -11.55 25.13 -10.15
C ARG A 10 -11.96 24.25 -8.96
N ALA A 11 -11.63 22.96 -8.99
CA ALA A 11 -11.97 22.04 -7.91
C ALA A 11 -11.25 22.39 -6.60
N VAL A 12 -9.96 22.71 -6.66
CA VAL A 12 -9.15 23.14 -5.50
C VAL A 12 -9.71 24.41 -4.88
N GLU A 13 -10.06 25.40 -5.68
CA GLU A 13 -10.69 26.64 -5.19
C GLU A 13 -12.05 26.34 -4.52
N LYS A 14 -12.89 25.54 -5.17
CA LYS A 14 -14.22 25.17 -4.66
C LYS A 14 -14.16 24.36 -3.37
N LEU A 15 -13.18 23.46 -3.25
CA LEU A 15 -12.97 22.60 -2.09
C LEU A 15 -12.06 23.22 -1.03
N LYS A 16 -11.50 24.42 -1.28
CA LYS A 16 -10.57 25.12 -0.39
C LYS A 16 -9.35 24.27 -0.02
N ILE A 17 -8.82 23.54 -1.01
CA ILE A 17 -7.61 22.73 -0.85
C ILE A 17 -6.38 23.63 -1.01
N ASP A 18 -5.38 23.47 -0.15
CA ASP A 18 -4.09 24.13 -0.34
C ASP A 18 -3.32 23.44 -1.48
N TRP A 19 -3.09 24.17 -2.58
CA TRP A 19 -2.33 23.70 -3.71
C TRP A 19 -1.27 24.74 -4.08
N PRO A 20 -0.07 24.65 -3.49
CA PRO A 20 0.97 25.66 -3.70
C PRO A 20 1.36 25.70 -5.17
N ALA A 21 1.73 26.90 -5.64
CA ALA A 21 2.40 27.03 -6.92
C ALA A 21 3.74 26.30 -6.82
N GLU A 22 4.00 25.41 -7.78
CA GLU A 22 5.28 24.72 -7.84
C GLU A 22 6.35 25.79 -8.03
N LYS A 23 7.31 25.89 -7.10
CA LYS A 23 8.49 26.73 -7.28
C LYS A 23 9.27 26.13 -8.43
N GLN A 24 8.97 26.53 -9.66
CA GLN A 24 9.84 26.29 -10.78
C GLN A 24 11.17 26.90 -10.38
N ALA A 25 12.17 26.06 -10.08
CA ALA A 25 13.53 26.54 -10.07
C ALA A 25 13.73 27.14 -11.46
N GLU A 26 13.97 28.46 -11.54
CA GLU A 26 14.37 29.05 -12.81
C GLU A 26 15.48 28.18 -13.37
N PRO A 27 15.30 27.56 -14.56
CA PRO A 27 16.38 26.77 -15.13
C PRO A 27 17.59 27.70 -15.19
N GLN A 28 18.69 27.32 -14.53
CA GLN A 28 19.93 28.10 -14.60
C GLN A 28 20.20 28.36 -16.07
N ARG A 29 20.01 29.60 -16.52
CA ARG A 29 20.23 29.98 -17.92
C ARG A 29 21.68 29.65 -18.23
N SER A 30 21.90 28.62 -19.04
CA SER A 30 23.26 28.25 -19.41
C SER A 30 23.77 29.34 -20.36
N LYS A 31 25.02 29.78 -20.17
CA LYS A 31 25.67 30.77 -21.06
C LYS A 31 25.84 30.24 -22.50
N LEU A 32 25.51 28.98 -22.75
CA LEU A 32 25.52 28.32 -24.05
C LEU A 32 24.14 28.35 -24.74
N ASP A 33 23.06 28.64 -24.01
CA ASP A 33 21.67 28.50 -24.48
C ASP A 33 21.26 29.61 -25.47
N GLU A 34 22.04 30.68 -25.60
CA GLU A 34 21.79 31.80 -26.53
C GLU A 34 22.53 31.64 -27.88
N ARG A 35 23.26 30.53 -28.08
CA ARG A 35 24.13 30.33 -29.26
C ARG A 35 23.59 29.25 -30.21
N PHE A 36 22.39 29.49 -30.74
CA PHE A 36 21.72 28.70 -31.81
C PHE A 36 20.96 27.43 -31.40
N LEU A 37 20.91 27.06 -30.12
CA LEU A 37 20.07 25.94 -29.66
C LEU A 37 18.68 26.44 -29.27
N ARG A 38 17.62 25.87 -29.87
CA ARG A 38 16.24 26.10 -29.39
C ARG A 38 16.12 25.46 -28.01
N ASN A 39 16.29 26.25 -26.97
CA ASN A 39 15.97 25.84 -25.61
C ASN A 39 14.45 25.85 -25.47
N ARG A 40 13.78 24.73 -25.80
CA ARG A 40 12.38 24.55 -25.43
C ARG A 40 12.40 23.84 -24.08
N PRO A 41 12.18 24.55 -22.94
CA PRO A 41 12.05 23.86 -21.67
C PRO A 41 10.95 22.79 -21.83
N PRO A 42 11.12 21.60 -21.23
CA PRO A 42 10.06 20.61 -21.23
C PRO A 42 8.79 21.25 -20.66
N PRO A 43 7.60 20.87 -21.13
CA PRO A 43 6.35 21.39 -20.58
C PRO A 43 6.39 21.21 -19.06
N SER A 44 6.26 22.32 -18.33
CA SER A 44 6.31 22.32 -16.88
C SER A 44 5.09 21.55 -16.37
N HIS A 45 5.31 20.30 -15.96
CA HIS A 45 4.27 19.49 -15.34
C HIS A 45 4.17 19.88 -13.87
N ARG A 46 3.17 20.70 -13.54
CA ARG A 46 2.73 20.95 -12.17
C ARG A 46 2.21 19.67 -11.53
N SER A 47 2.69 19.34 -10.33
CA SER A 47 2.12 18.30 -9.47
C SER A 47 0.65 18.58 -9.13
N LEU A 48 -0.19 17.52 -9.10
CA LEU A 48 -1.59 17.61 -8.70
C LEU A 48 -1.73 17.88 -7.18
N PRO A 49 -2.86 18.46 -6.72
CA PRO A 49 -3.06 18.77 -5.30
C PRO A 49 -3.07 17.50 -4.44
N PHE A 50 -2.52 17.62 -3.22
CA PHE A 50 -2.68 16.60 -2.20
C PHE A 50 -4.05 16.74 -1.53
N PHE A 51 -4.79 15.64 -1.40
CA PHE A 51 -6.10 15.64 -0.76
C PHE A 51 -6.05 14.99 0.64
N PRO A 52 -6.06 15.77 1.74
CA PRO A 52 -5.81 15.25 3.09
C PRO A 52 -6.83 14.21 3.57
N ASP A 53 -8.08 14.34 3.16
CA ASP A 53 -9.15 13.41 3.55
C ASP A 53 -8.92 12.01 2.98
N LEU A 54 -8.42 11.93 1.74
CA LEU A 54 -8.04 10.65 1.14
C LEU A 54 -6.85 10.04 1.87
N HIS A 55 -5.85 10.86 2.24
CA HIS A 55 -4.71 10.39 3.03
C HIS A 55 -5.13 9.85 4.39
N THR A 56 -6.14 10.45 5.03
CA THR A 56 -6.70 9.97 6.30
C THR A 56 -7.30 8.56 6.16
N GLU A 57 -7.92 8.26 5.02
CA GLU A 57 -8.43 6.93 4.72
C GLU A 57 -7.30 5.92 4.44
N VAL A 58 -6.28 6.31 3.67
CA VAL A 58 -5.10 5.48 3.39
C VAL A 58 -4.29 5.17 4.66
N SER A 59 -4.06 6.16 5.51
CA SER A 59 -3.22 6.01 6.70
C SER A 59 -3.93 5.34 7.89
N ARG A 60 -5.23 5.04 7.78
CA ARG A 60 -6.03 4.51 8.89
C ARG A 60 -5.50 3.20 9.47
N SER A 61 -4.88 2.35 8.66
CA SER A 61 -4.31 1.05 9.09
C SER A 61 -2.85 1.12 9.53
N TRP A 62 -2.21 2.29 9.42
CA TRP A 62 -0.76 2.42 9.58
C TRP A 62 -0.27 2.40 11.03
N GLY A 63 -1.17 2.49 12.00
CA GLY A 63 -0.80 2.54 13.42
C GLY A 63 -0.30 1.21 13.99
N LYS A 64 -0.73 0.06 13.44
CA LYS A 64 -0.32 -1.30 13.87
C LYS A 64 -0.24 -2.25 12.67
N PRO A 65 0.75 -2.06 11.77
CA PRO A 65 0.77 -2.72 10.46
C PRO A 65 0.88 -4.25 10.51
N PHE A 66 1.40 -4.84 11.60
CA PHE A 66 1.57 -6.29 11.72
C PHE A 66 0.35 -6.97 12.35
N SER A 67 -0.15 -6.40 13.46
CA SER A 67 -1.23 -6.98 14.27
C SER A 67 -2.63 -6.52 13.86
N ALA A 68 -2.76 -5.46 13.05
CA ALA A 68 -4.05 -5.06 12.53
C ALA A 68 -4.69 -6.24 11.79
N ARG A 69 -5.94 -6.54 12.14
CA ARG A 69 -6.72 -7.48 11.35
C ARG A 69 -6.94 -6.83 10.00
N LEU A 70 -6.55 -7.54 8.93
CA LEU A 70 -7.15 -7.27 7.65
C LEU A 70 -8.63 -7.57 7.81
N PHE A 71 -9.42 -6.52 7.64
CA PHE A 71 -10.75 -6.53 7.10
C PHE A 71 -11.65 -7.77 7.34
N VAL A 72 -12.84 -7.56 7.91
CA VAL A 72 -13.86 -8.60 8.10
C VAL A 72 -14.74 -8.67 6.84
N PRO A 73 -14.75 -9.79 6.08
CA PRO A 73 -15.51 -9.93 4.82
C PRO A 73 -16.99 -9.55 4.90
N ALA A 74 -17.61 -9.70 6.07
CA ALA A 74 -19.02 -9.38 6.31
C ALA A 74 -19.35 -7.87 6.22
N SER A 75 -18.35 -6.99 6.15
CA SER A 75 -18.53 -5.53 6.11
C SER A 75 -18.27 -4.91 4.72
N ASP A 76 -17.91 -5.69 3.69
CA ASP A 76 -17.50 -5.12 2.39
C ASP A 76 -18.66 -5.03 1.42
N TYR A 77 -19.41 -3.93 1.51
CA TYR A 77 -20.47 -3.71 0.55
C TYR A 77 -19.92 -3.38 -0.85
N TYR A 78 -18.74 -2.74 -0.94
CA TYR A 78 -18.20 -2.22 -2.20
C TYR A 78 -17.23 -3.17 -2.89
N GLY A 79 -16.56 -4.05 -2.15
CA GLY A 79 -15.68 -5.09 -2.69
C GLY A 79 -16.35 -6.44 -2.96
N ASN A 80 -17.64 -6.60 -2.67
CA ASN A 80 -18.39 -7.83 -2.96
C ASN A 80 -18.80 -7.91 -4.43
N VAL A 81 -17.82 -8.14 -5.31
CA VAL A 81 -18.01 -8.24 -6.75
C VAL A 81 -17.98 -9.71 -7.20
N ALA A 82 -18.96 -10.08 -8.03
CA ALA A 82 -19.04 -11.42 -8.61
C ALA A 82 -17.81 -11.71 -9.50
N GLY A 83 -17.30 -12.94 -9.46
CA GLY A 83 -16.16 -13.33 -10.30
C GLY A 83 -14.77 -12.94 -9.76
N THR A 84 -14.69 -12.32 -8.58
CA THR A 84 -13.41 -11.83 -8.02
C THR A 84 -12.42 -12.95 -7.70
N SER A 85 -12.90 -14.16 -7.37
CA SER A 85 -12.03 -15.30 -7.10
C SER A 85 -11.40 -15.84 -8.38
N GLU A 86 -12.19 -15.93 -9.44
CA GLU A 86 -11.84 -16.42 -10.76
C GLU A 86 -10.87 -15.47 -11.45
N CYS A 87 -11.00 -14.17 -11.20
CA CYS A 87 -10.09 -13.14 -11.70
C CYS A 87 -8.84 -12.94 -10.82
N GLY A 88 -8.65 -13.76 -9.78
CA GLY A 88 -7.43 -13.75 -8.97
C GLY A 88 -7.31 -12.60 -7.96
N TYR A 89 -8.40 -11.89 -7.62
CA TYR A 89 -8.37 -10.82 -6.61
C TYR A 89 -8.30 -11.36 -5.17
N ARG A 90 -8.78 -12.58 -4.92
CA ARG A 90 -9.01 -13.04 -3.53
C ARG A 90 -7.74 -13.44 -2.79
N ALA A 91 -6.81 -14.11 -3.47
CA ALA A 91 -5.61 -14.66 -2.86
C ALA A 91 -4.49 -14.79 -3.89
N ILE A 92 -3.25 -14.71 -3.39
CA ILE A 92 -2.06 -14.93 -4.20
C ILE A 92 -2.12 -16.34 -4.83
N PRO A 93 -1.86 -16.48 -6.15
CA PRO A 93 -1.77 -17.78 -6.79
C PRO A 93 -0.75 -18.68 -6.10
N ARG A 94 -1.08 -19.96 -5.98
CA ARG A 94 -0.17 -20.95 -5.37
C ARG A 94 0.87 -21.39 -6.39
N VAL A 95 2.09 -21.65 -5.90
CA VAL A 95 3.12 -22.34 -6.69
C VAL A 95 2.63 -23.73 -7.11
N GLU A 96 2.94 -24.12 -8.33
CA GLU A 96 2.63 -25.44 -8.89
C GLU A 96 3.32 -26.52 -8.07
N GLN A 97 2.59 -27.61 -7.78
CA GLN A 97 3.10 -28.69 -6.93
C GLN A 97 4.37 -29.33 -7.50
N THR A 98 4.45 -29.49 -8.83
CA THR A 98 5.62 -30.02 -9.53
C THR A 98 6.85 -29.14 -9.31
N LEU A 99 6.74 -27.83 -9.55
CA LEU A 99 7.84 -26.90 -9.33
C LEU A 99 8.25 -26.84 -7.86
N ALA A 100 7.27 -26.77 -6.94
CA ALA A 100 7.55 -26.73 -5.52
C ALA A 100 8.29 -27.99 -5.02
N SER A 101 7.97 -29.16 -5.58
CA SER A 101 8.66 -30.41 -5.26
C SER A 101 10.13 -30.42 -5.68
N TYR A 102 10.47 -29.79 -6.82
CA TYR A 102 11.86 -29.62 -7.25
C TYR A 102 12.64 -28.62 -6.39
N LEU A 103 12.00 -27.52 -5.99
CA LEU A 103 12.65 -26.45 -5.22
C LEU A 103 12.89 -26.83 -3.75
N SER A 104 12.10 -27.77 -3.22
CA SER A 104 12.23 -28.22 -1.83
C SER A 104 12.02 -29.74 -1.72
N PRO A 105 12.99 -30.57 -2.16
CA PRO A 105 12.86 -32.03 -2.19
C PRO A 105 12.56 -32.65 -0.82
N GLU A 106 13.08 -32.07 0.26
CA GLU A 106 12.82 -32.51 1.64
C GLU A 106 11.33 -32.37 2.01
N ALA A 107 10.66 -31.33 1.54
CA ALA A 107 9.23 -31.10 1.75
C ALA A 107 8.35 -31.95 0.81
N ALA A 108 8.89 -32.39 -0.33
CA ALA A 108 8.21 -33.24 -1.30
C ALA A 108 7.99 -34.67 -0.81
N SER A 109 8.76 -35.13 0.18
CA SER A 109 8.59 -36.44 0.82
C SER A 109 7.36 -36.53 1.72
N SER A 110 6.65 -35.42 1.96
CA SER A 110 5.47 -35.37 2.82
C SER A 110 4.18 -35.29 2.01
N LEU A 111 3.11 -35.97 2.45
CA LEU A 111 1.74 -35.87 1.89
C LEU A 111 1.08 -34.48 2.07
N LYS A 112 1.81 -33.47 2.56
CA LYS A 112 1.28 -32.12 2.81
C LYS A 112 1.49 -31.22 1.60
N ALA A 113 0.66 -30.20 1.50
CA ALA A 113 0.82 -29.15 0.50
C ALA A 113 2.23 -28.52 0.60
N PRO A 114 2.88 -28.21 -0.54
CA PRO A 114 4.18 -27.56 -0.53
C PRO A 114 4.15 -26.26 0.28
N ALA A 115 5.17 -26.04 1.11
CA ALA A 115 5.26 -24.88 1.97
C ALA A 115 6.71 -24.37 2.02
N LEU A 116 6.87 -23.09 2.31
CA LEU A 116 8.20 -22.50 2.48
C LEU A 116 8.95 -23.16 3.65
N PRO A 117 10.27 -23.40 3.52
CA PRO A 117 11.00 -24.32 4.39
C PRO A 117 11.15 -23.81 5.82
N SER A 118 11.33 -22.49 6.00
CA SER A 118 11.58 -21.90 7.32
C SER A 118 10.39 -21.11 7.87
N LYS A 119 10.31 -21.00 9.21
CA LYS A 119 9.30 -20.17 9.89
C LYS A 119 9.38 -18.68 9.45
N PRO A 120 10.56 -18.07 9.31
CA PRO A 120 10.69 -16.73 8.76
C PRO A 120 10.08 -16.56 7.36
N LEU A 121 10.34 -17.49 6.44
CA LEU A 121 9.82 -17.43 5.09
C LEU A 121 8.29 -17.58 5.08
N ARG A 122 7.75 -18.52 5.86
CA ARG A 122 6.29 -18.67 6.01
C ARG A 122 5.63 -17.41 6.57
N THR A 123 6.23 -16.78 7.59
CA THR A 123 5.67 -15.57 8.21
C THR A 123 5.67 -14.40 7.22
N THR A 124 6.77 -14.21 6.48
CA THR A 124 6.86 -13.18 5.43
C THR A 124 5.84 -13.44 4.33
N SER A 125 5.69 -14.69 3.87
CA SER A 125 4.71 -15.06 2.85
C SER A 125 3.27 -14.83 3.30
N VAL A 126 2.94 -15.01 4.57
CA VAL A 126 1.62 -14.63 5.12
C VAL A 126 1.40 -13.12 5.02
N LEU A 127 2.42 -12.29 5.29
CA LEU A 127 2.33 -10.83 5.18
C LEU A 127 2.18 -10.38 3.72
N VAL A 128 2.90 -11.02 2.79
CA VAL A 128 2.71 -10.78 1.34
C VAL A 128 1.32 -11.24 0.87
N GLY A 129 0.82 -12.37 1.36
CA GLY A 129 -0.54 -12.82 1.07
C GLY A 129 -1.60 -11.84 1.59
N LYS A 130 -1.38 -11.28 2.79
CA LYS A 130 -2.19 -10.20 3.37
C LYS A 130 -2.20 -8.97 2.46
N GLU A 131 -1.03 -8.50 2.03
CA GLU A 131 -0.89 -7.40 1.08
C GLU A 131 -1.67 -7.66 -0.20
N TYR A 132 -1.47 -8.81 -0.82
CA TYR A 132 -2.13 -9.19 -2.07
C TYR A 132 -3.66 -9.17 -1.94
N SER A 133 -4.22 -9.77 -0.90
CA SER A 133 -5.66 -9.76 -0.67
C SER A 133 -6.21 -8.34 -0.47
N ALA A 134 -5.47 -7.44 0.18
CA ALA A 134 -5.86 -6.05 0.33
C ALA A 134 -5.84 -5.28 -1.00
N VAL A 135 -4.83 -5.49 -1.85
CA VAL A 135 -4.82 -4.95 -3.23
C VAL A 135 -6.00 -5.51 -4.04
N GLY A 136 -6.28 -6.79 -3.89
CA GLY A 136 -7.43 -7.44 -4.51
C GLY A 136 -8.76 -6.79 -4.13
N GLN A 137 -8.93 -6.46 -2.85
CA GLN A 137 -10.10 -5.73 -2.34
C GLN A 137 -10.19 -4.31 -2.92
N ALA A 138 -9.06 -3.60 -3.03
CA ALA A 138 -9.02 -2.29 -3.69
C ALA A 138 -9.49 -2.39 -5.15
N GLY A 139 -9.02 -3.42 -5.87
CA GLY A 139 -9.47 -3.74 -7.22
C GLY A 139 -10.97 -4.04 -7.32
N ALA A 140 -11.52 -4.82 -6.38
CA ALA A 140 -12.95 -5.08 -6.32
C ALA A 140 -13.78 -3.80 -6.07
N CYS A 141 -13.33 -2.92 -5.17
CA CYS A 141 -13.96 -1.62 -4.95
C CYS A 141 -13.91 -0.73 -6.21
N LEU A 142 -12.82 -0.81 -6.99
CA LEU A 142 -12.70 -0.09 -8.26
C LEU A 142 -13.72 -0.56 -9.31
N HIS A 143 -14.09 -1.85 -9.35
CA HIS A 143 -15.17 -2.33 -10.24
C HIS A 143 -16.50 -1.66 -9.90
N THR A 144 -16.86 -1.64 -8.61
CA THR A 144 -18.08 -0.96 -8.14
C THR A 144 -18.05 0.53 -8.47
N MET A 145 -16.91 1.19 -8.23
CA MET A 145 -16.73 2.60 -8.57
C MET A 145 -16.87 2.86 -10.07
N ALA A 146 -16.29 2.00 -10.92
CA ALA A 146 -16.34 2.13 -12.38
C ALA A 146 -17.76 1.99 -12.92
N VAL A 147 -18.52 1.00 -12.43
CA VAL A 147 -19.95 0.82 -12.81
C VAL A 147 -20.75 2.08 -12.46
N LEU A 148 -20.58 2.60 -11.24
CA LEU A 148 -21.31 3.79 -10.78
C LEU A 148 -20.91 5.05 -11.56
N GLN A 149 -19.63 5.22 -11.88
CA GLN A 149 -19.15 6.37 -12.66
C GLN A 149 -19.58 6.30 -14.12
N ALA A 150 -19.59 5.12 -14.74
CA ALA A 150 -20.12 4.94 -16.10
C ALA A 150 -21.62 5.24 -16.14
N TYR A 151 -22.39 4.68 -15.20
CA TYR A 151 -23.81 4.97 -15.07
C TYR A 151 -24.08 6.46 -14.83
N GLN A 152 -23.30 7.11 -13.96
CA GLN A 152 -23.40 8.55 -13.72
C GLN A 152 -23.12 9.36 -15.00
N ALA A 153 -22.14 8.95 -15.81
CA ALA A 153 -21.82 9.63 -17.06
C ALA A 153 -22.96 9.52 -18.07
N ASP A 154 -23.59 8.35 -18.20
CA ASP A 154 -24.76 8.16 -19.07
C ASP A 154 -25.94 9.04 -18.63
N LEU A 155 -26.24 9.08 -17.32
CA LEU A 155 -27.30 9.96 -16.79
C LEU A 155 -27.01 11.45 -17.04
N LEU A 156 -25.74 11.87 -16.92
CA LEU A 156 -25.35 13.26 -17.21
C LEU A 156 -25.50 13.59 -18.70
N LYS A 157 -25.33 12.60 -19.59
CA LYS A 157 -25.56 12.77 -21.02
C LYS A 157 -27.06 12.87 -21.34
N GLU A 158 -27.89 12.02 -20.75
CA GLU A 158 -29.35 12.08 -20.90
C GLU A 158 -29.91 13.43 -20.42
N LEU A 159 -29.34 13.98 -19.35
CA LEU A 159 -29.67 15.32 -18.85
C LEU A 159 -29.33 16.44 -19.83
N ASP A 160 -28.20 16.34 -20.53
CA ASP A 160 -27.76 17.33 -21.53
C ASP A 160 -28.65 17.31 -22.79
N GLU A 161 -29.23 16.14 -23.10
CA GLU A 161 -30.14 15.94 -24.24
C GLU A 161 -31.60 16.32 -23.93
N SER A 162 -31.95 16.61 -22.66
CA SER A 162 -33.32 16.95 -22.23
C SER A 162 -33.60 18.45 -22.31
N ASP A 163 -34.74 18.83 -22.90
CA ASP A 163 -35.19 20.24 -23.00
C ASP A 163 -35.65 20.82 -21.64
N GLU A 164 -36.07 19.98 -20.69
CA GLU A 164 -36.47 20.38 -19.34
C GLU A 164 -35.72 19.52 -18.29
N ILE A 165 -35.12 20.17 -17.29
CA ILE A 165 -34.41 19.52 -16.17
C ILE A 165 -35.23 19.69 -14.90
N SER A 166 -35.78 18.59 -14.41
CA SER A 166 -36.45 18.50 -13.12
C SER A 166 -35.46 18.19 -11.98
N ARG A 167 -35.92 18.39 -10.75
CA ARG A 167 -35.13 18.04 -9.55
C ARG A 167 -34.91 16.53 -9.42
N ASP A 168 -35.81 15.73 -9.96
CA ASP A 168 -35.73 14.28 -9.90
C ASP A 168 -34.64 13.78 -10.87
N ASP A 169 -34.44 14.46 -12.00
CA ASP A 169 -33.44 14.10 -13.01
C ASP A 169 -32.00 14.25 -12.49
N ILE A 170 -31.76 15.17 -11.55
CA ILE A 170 -30.43 15.35 -10.91
C ILE A 170 -30.25 14.49 -9.65
N SER A 171 -31.28 13.82 -9.16
CA SER A 171 -31.24 13.06 -7.91
C SER A 171 -30.43 11.76 -8.05
N GLU A 172 -30.60 11.06 -9.17
CA GLU A 172 -29.93 9.79 -9.44
C GLU A 172 -28.43 9.95 -9.74
N PRO A 173 -27.96 10.90 -10.58
CA PRO A 173 -26.52 11.16 -10.74
C PRO A 173 -25.82 11.50 -9.43
N ARG A 174 -26.49 12.23 -8.52
CA ARG A 174 -25.97 12.54 -7.19
C ARG A 174 -25.84 11.31 -6.31
N ARG A 175 -26.81 10.40 -6.38
CA ARG A 175 -26.77 9.13 -5.65
C ARG A 175 -25.63 8.24 -6.15
N ALA A 176 -25.45 8.15 -7.47
CA ALA A 176 -24.32 7.46 -8.07
C ALA A 176 -22.98 8.07 -7.60
N ALA A 177 -22.85 9.40 -7.60
CA ALA A 177 -21.67 10.10 -7.12
C ALA A 177 -21.35 9.81 -5.64
N ASP A 178 -22.34 9.85 -4.74
CA ASP A 178 -22.15 9.54 -3.32
C ASP A 178 -21.61 8.11 -3.12
N LEU A 179 -22.19 7.14 -3.83
CA LEU A 179 -21.75 5.76 -3.77
C LEU A 179 -20.36 5.57 -4.38
N SER A 180 -20.02 6.26 -5.48
CA SER A 180 -18.67 6.25 -6.05
C SER A 180 -17.65 6.81 -5.06
N LEU A 181 -17.97 7.90 -4.37
CA LEU A 181 -17.09 8.48 -3.34
C LEU A 181 -16.87 7.51 -2.17
N ARG A 182 -17.91 6.78 -1.73
CA ARG A 182 -17.76 5.74 -0.71
C ARG A 182 -16.87 4.59 -1.19
N ALA A 183 -17.05 4.14 -2.44
CA ALA A 183 -16.18 3.14 -3.06
C ALA A 183 -14.72 3.64 -3.12
N THR A 184 -14.47 4.90 -3.48
CA THR A 184 -13.13 5.51 -3.45
C THR A 184 -12.51 5.45 -2.05
N LYS A 185 -13.30 5.71 -0.99
CA LYS A 185 -12.81 5.61 0.40
C LYS A 185 -12.45 4.18 0.79
N GLU A 186 -13.25 3.18 0.39
CA GLU A 186 -12.91 1.78 0.64
C GLU A 186 -11.66 1.35 -0.15
N THR A 187 -11.54 1.76 -1.42
CA THR A 187 -10.31 1.54 -2.21
C THR A 187 -9.09 2.14 -1.51
N ALA A 188 -9.18 3.37 -1.00
CA ALA A 188 -8.10 4.03 -0.28
C ALA A 188 -7.70 3.27 0.99
N ARG A 189 -8.66 2.76 1.77
CA ARG A 189 -8.39 1.94 2.96
C ARG A 189 -7.69 0.63 2.61
N ALA A 190 -8.16 -0.05 1.56
CA ALA A 190 -7.59 -1.29 1.08
C ALA A 190 -6.14 -1.10 0.60
N ILE A 191 -5.86 -0.01 -0.13
CA ILE A 191 -4.48 0.40 -0.47
C ILE A 191 -3.65 0.64 0.79
N GLY A 192 -4.20 1.37 1.77
CA GLY A 192 -3.56 1.60 3.06
C GLY A 192 -3.17 0.33 3.80
N GLN A 193 -4.07 -0.66 3.82
CA GLN A 193 -3.83 -1.99 4.40
C GLN A 193 -2.76 -2.78 3.65
N SER A 194 -2.74 -2.70 2.32
CA SER A 194 -1.69 -3.29 1.49
C SER A 194 -0.32 -2.69 1.85
N MET A 195 -0.21 -1.36 1.90
CA MET A 195 1.04 -0.68 2.29
C MET A 195 1.50 -1.07 3.70
N ALA A 196 0.57 -1.16 4.65
CA ALA A 196 0.86 -1.60 6.01
C ALA A 196 1.41 -3.04 6.04
N ALA A 197 0.78 -3.97 5.32
CA ALA A 197 1.21 -5.36 5.24
C ALA A 197 2.59 -5.49 4.58
N LEU A 198 2.86 -4.72 3.52
CA LEU A 198 4.16 -4.69 2.84
C LEU A 198 5.27 -4.17 3.77
N VAL A 199 5.02 -3.08 4.50
CA VAL A 199 5.98 -2.56 5.49
C VAL A 199 6.22 -3.58 6.61
N ALA A 200 5.18 -4.27 7.09
CA ALA A 200 5.34 -5.33 8.06
C ALA A 200 6.18 -6.50 7.51
N ALA A 201 6.02 -6.86 6.24
CA ALA A 201 6.82 -7.89 5.57
C ALA A 201 8.31 -7.48 5.51
N GLU A 202 8.58 -6.24 5.10
CA GLU A 202 9.93 -5.70 5.03
C GLU A 202 10.59 -5.65 6.42
N ARG A 203 9.88 -5.14 7.43
CA ARG A 203 10.37 -5.16 8.82
C ARG A 203 10.66 -6.58 9.30
N HIS A 204 9.79 -7.53 8.98
CA HIS A 204 9.97 -8.92 9.35
C HIS A 204 11.26 -9.49 8.75
N LEU A 205 11.55 -9.22 7.47
CA LEU A 205 12.82 -9.63 6.84
C LEU A 205 14.04 -9.11 7.61
N TRP A 206 14.09 -7.81 7.91
CA TRP A 206 15.22 -7.23 8.67
C TRP A 206 15.36 -7.80 10.08
N LEU A 207 14.25 -8.02 10.77
CA LEU A 207 14.28 -8.55 12.14
C LEU A 207 14.71 -10.02 12.21
N THR A 208 14.60 -10.77 11.11
CA THR A 208 15.09 -12.17 11.05
C THR A 208 16.61 -12.28 11.09
N LEU A 209 17.33 -11.19 10.80
CA LEU A 209 18.79 -11.11 10.89
C LEU A 209 19.29 -10.92 12.34
N SER A 210 18.39 -10.71 13.30
CA SER A 210 18.72 -10.37 14.67
C SER A 210 18.29 -11.48 15.64
N ASP A 211 19.03 -11.69 16.72
CA ASP A 211 18.62 -12.54 17.85
C ASP A 211 17.70 -11.82 18.85
N MET A 212 16.90 -10.87 18.36
CA MET A 212 15.97 -10.11 19.19
C MET A 212 14.89 -11.01 19.81
N LYS A 213 14.51 -10.69 21.04
CA LYS A 213 13.39 -11.35 21.71
C LYS A 213 12.09 -11.08 20.95
N GLU A 214 11.20 -12.07 20.92
CA GLU A 214 9.95 -11.99 20.17
C GLU A 214 9.09 -10.77 20.54
N LYS A 215 9.05 -10.42 21.84
CA LYS A 215 8.33 -9.22 22.32
C LYS A 215 8.83 -7.93 21.65
N ASP A 216 10.15 -7.79 21.51
CA ASP A 216 10.77 -6.61 20.92
C ASP A 216 10.62 -6.61 19.39
N ARG A 217 10.63 -7.80 18.77
CA ARG A 217 10.32 -7.95 17.35
C ARG A 217 8.89 -7.52 17.04
N VAL A 218 7.90 -8.04 17.78
CA VAL A 218 6.48 -7.68 17.58
C VAL A 218 6.26 -6.18 17.81
N PHE A 219 6.90 -5.59 18.82
CA PHE A 219 6.84 -4.14 19.04
C PHE A 219 7.35 -3.35 17.83
N LEU A 220 8.50 -3.73 17.26
CA LEU A 220 9.04 -3.07 16.06
C LEU A 220 8.22 -3.35 14.80
N LEU A 221 7.65 -4.55 14.67
CA LEU A 221 6.74 -4.90 13.58
C LEU A 221 5.49 -4.02 13.59
N ASP A 222 4.96 -3.68 14.76
CA ASP A 222 3.77 -2.84 14.95
C ASP A 222 4.04 -1.34 15.08
N ALA A 223 5.29 -0.89 14.97
CA ALA A 223 5.58 0.55 15.00
C ALA A 223 4.74 1.29 13.92
N PRO A 224 4.21 2.50 14.17
CA PRO A 224 3.49 3.22 13.12
C PRO A 224 4.34 3.40 11.85
N LEU A 225 3.72 3.39 10.67
CA LEU A 225 4.43 3.81 9.46
C LEU A 225 4.80 5.29 9.58
N ALA A 226 6.06 5.61 9.30
CA ALA A 226 6.56 6.98 9.31
C ALA A 226 7.52 7.18 8.13
N PRO A 227 7.53 8.36 7.49
CA PRO A 227 8.44 8.66 6.39
C PRO A 227 9.91 8.77 6.84
N SER A 228 10.17 8.92 8.14
CA SER A 228 11.52 9.06 8.70
C SER A 228 12.36 7.77 8.61
N GLY A 229 11.74 6.61 8.43
CA GLY A 229 12.42 5.34 8.25
C GLY A 229 11.55 4.13 8.54
N LEU A 230 12.01 2.94 8.12
CA LEU A 230 11.24 1.69 8.19
C LEU A 230 10.67 1.40 9.59
N PHE A 231 11.44 1.69 10.65
CA PHE A 231 11.04 1.48 12.03
C PHE A 231 10.76 2.79 12.80
N GLY A 232 11.10 3.94 12.22
CA GLY A 232 10.98 5.26 12.84
C GLY A 232 11.64 5.37 14.23
N ASP A 233 11.06 6.20 15.09
CA ASP A 233 11.57 6.44 16.45
C ASP A 233 11.44 5.22 17.38
N ALA A 234 10.67 4.20 16.99
CA ALA A 234 10.48 2.98 17.77
C ALA A 234 11.80 2.24 18.02
N VAL A 235 12.78 2.39 17.11
CA VAL A 235 14.13 1.82 17.24
C VAL A 235 14.78 2.24 18.56
N ASN A 236 14.63 3.51 18.96
CA ASN A 236 15.27 4.07 20.16
C ASN A 236 14.84 3.35 21.44
N SER A 237 13.63 2.79 21.49
CA SER A 237 13.12 2.05 22.65
C SER A 237 13.65 0.61 22.78
N VAL A 238 14.35 0.11 21.75
CA VAL A 238 14.82 -1.27 21.66
C VAL A 238 16.33 -1.36 21.53
N VAL A 239 17.00 -0.34 20.99
CA VAL A 239 18.45 -0.32 20.79
C VAL A 239 19.23 -0.61 22.08
N ASP A 240 18.91 0.08 23.18
CA ASP A 240 19.65 -0.10 24.44
C ASP A 240 19.51 -1.53 24.97
N ARG A 241 18.28 -2.06 24.94
CA ARG A 241 17.99 -3.44 25.38
C ARG A 241 18.68 -4.48 24.50
N TYR A 242 18.73 -4.23 23.18
CA TYR A 242 19.41 -5.11 22.24
C TYR A 242 20.92 -5.07 22.40
N GLN A 243 21.51 -3.88 22.55
CA GLN A 243 22.95 -3.73 22.79
C GLN A 243 23.37 -4.42 24.08
N GLU A 244 22.60 -4.28 25.15
CA GLU A 244 22.86 -4.93 26.43
C GLU A 244 22.77 -6.46 26.31
N ALA A 245 21.72 -6.98 25.67
CA ALA A 245 21.59 -8.42 25.42
C ALA A 245 22.76 -8.98 24.59
N ARG A 246 23.23 -8.23 23.59
CA ARG A 246 24.38 -8.61 22.76
C ARG A 246 25.69 -8.60 23.56
N LYS A 247 25.90 -7.62 24.44
CA LYS A 247 27.06 -7.58 25.36
C LYS A 247 27.05 -8.80 26.28
N GLN A 248 25.90 -9.12 26.87
CA GLN A 248 25.73 -10.29 27.74
C GLN A 248 25.97 -11.61 26.99
N ALA A 249 25.44 -11.76 25.78
CA ALA A 249 25.68 -12.94 24.95
C ALA A 249 27.17 -13.10 24.58
N ALA A 250 27.84 -12.01 24.19
CA ALA A 250 29.27 -12.02 23.89
C ALA A 250 30.12 -12.34 25.13
N ALA A 251 29.72 -11.84 26.31
CA ALA A 251 30.36 -12.21 27.57
C ALA A 251 30.18 -13.70 27.85
N PHE A 252 28.97 -14.26 27.68
CA PHE A 252 28.69 -15.67 27.90
C PHE A 252 29.48 -16.59 26.95
N GLN A 253 29.63 -16.21 25.67
CA GLN A 253 30.46 -16.95 24.72
C GLN A 253 31.93 -17.03 25.11
N ARG A 254 32.47 -16.07 25.87
CA ARG A 254 33.85 -16.14 26.39
C ARG A 254 34.02 -17.21 27.47
N PHE A 255 32.94 -17.64 28.12
CA PHE A 255 32.98 -18.66 29.17
C PHE A 255 32.70 -20.08 28.64
N LEU A 256 32.30 -20.22 27.36
CA LEU A 256 32.11 -21.54 26.76
C LEU A 256 33.46 -22.08 26.27
N PRO A 257 33.86 -23.31 26.67
CA PRO A 257 35.09 -23.92 26.17
C PRO A 257 34.99 -24.08 24.65
N ARG A 258 35.95 -23.52 23.92
CA ARG A 258 36.06 -23.71 22.46
C ARG A 258 36.26 -25.20 22.21
N ARG A 259 35.32 -25.84 21.51
CA ARG A 259 35.52 -27.21 21.02
C ARG A 259 36.72 -27.19 20.09
N VAL A 260 37.83 -27.77 20.55
CA VAL A 260 38.96 -28.10 19.69
C VAL A 260 38.49 -29.26 18.83
N LEU A 261 38.24 -29.01 17.54
CA LEU A 261 38.11 -30.07 16.55
C LEU A 261 39.52 -30.64 16.36
N THR A 262 39.82 -31.72 17.08
CA THR A 262 40.96 -32.57 16.75
C THR A 262 40.64 -33.28 15.43
N LEU A 263 41.50 -33.03 14.44
CA LEU A 263 41.56 -33.69 13.13
C LEU A 263 41.60 -35.21 13.24
#